data_AF-A0A2T3MS28-F1
#
_entry.id   AF-A0A2T3MS28-F1
#
_cell.length_a   1.000
_cell.length_b   1.000
_cell.length_c   1.000
_cell.angle_alpha   90.00
_cell.angle_beta   90.00
_cell.angle_gamma   90.00
#
_symmetry.space_group_name_H-M   'P 1'
#
loop_
_entity.id
_entity.type
_entity.pdbx_description
1 polymer ?
#
loop_
_entity_poly.entity_id
_entity_poly.type
_entity_poly.pdbx_seq_one_letter_code
_entity_poly.pdbx_strand_id
1 'polypeptide(L)'
;MKGLLVLLLIFVIPPLFAVDQQGTATQPSVRRKQDISLPFNEYYALALLAKWRVSSIELPQHTDFFNDIDGNDIYGADLNNNQIRDDYEKMLLSSYERPEYVVMGILATKKWNILFDVYTNNVQIHTLQQAKTIFIDNIAINRCYYDLQQIDRHLASPILAYFNTDDRLNAKRLAEEQLLAAIGENHHTLVFHNQPCEIFSELLKVALNSEQALAFR
;
A
#
# COMPACT_ATOMS: atom_id res chain seq x y z
N MET A 1 12.81 -4.43 41.05
CA MET A 1 13.63 -4.49 39.82
C MET A 1 13.81 -5.95 39.42
N LYS A 2 13.02 -6.42 38.45
CA LYS A 2 13.27 -7.65 37.69
C LYS A 2 12.88 -7.34 36.25
N GLY A 3 13.88 -7.30 35.38
CA GLY A 3 13.72 -6.98 33.97
C GLY A 3 12.95 -8.08 33.25
N LEU A 4 12.04 -7.66 32.37
CA LEU A 4 11.45 -8.52 31.37
C LEU A 4 11.95 -8.03 30.02
N LEU A 5 12.77 -8.87 29.41
CA LEU A 5 13.39 -8.73 28.11
C LEU A 5 12.27 -8.59 27.06
N VAL A 6 12.24 -7.45 26.37
CA VAL A 6 11.38 -7.21 25.21
C VAL A 6 11.86 -8.12 24.08
N LEU A 7 11.01 -9.06 23.68
CA LEU A 7 11.25 -9.97 22.56
C LEU A 7 11.03 -9.18 21.26
N LEU A 8 12.12 -8.68 20.69
CA LEU A 8 12.17 -8.10 19.35
C LEU A 8 12.28 -9.26 18.34
N LEU A 9 11.16 -9.62 17.71
CA LEU A 9 11.07 -10.48 16.52
C LEU A 9 10.19 -9.69 15.55
N ILE A 10 10.67 -9.19 14.42
CA ILE A 10 11.06 -9.96 13.24
C ILE A 10 12.21 -9.23 12.53
N PHE A 11 13.40 -9.82 12.56
CA PHE A 11 14.45 -9.54 11.59
C PHE A 11 14.09 -10.22 10.26
N VAL A 12 14.16 -9.47 9.17
CA VAL A 12 14.17 -10.00 7.80
C VAL A 12 15.45 -10.80 7.63
N ILE A 13 15.38 -12.14 7.66
CA ILE A 13 16.51 -13.02 7.36
C ILE A 13 16.42 -13.38 5.86
N PRO A 14 17.35 -12.92 5.00
CA PRO A 14 17.48 -13.47 3.65
C PRO A 14 18.15 -14.86 3.71
N PRO A 15 17.77 -15.82 2.85
CA PRO A 15 18.44 -17.11 2.80
C PRO A 15 19.86 -16.97 2.22
N LEU A 16 20.84 -17.53 2.93
CA LEU A 16 22.18 -17.80 2.41
C LEU A 16 22.08 -18.84 1.29
N PHE A 17 22.45 -18.46 0.07
CA PHE A 17 22.85 -19.41 -0.97
C PHE A 17 24.32 -19.19 -1.33
N ALA A 18 25.01 -20.32 -1.48
CA ALA A 18 26.44 -20.47 -1.63
C ALA A 18 27.00 -19.78 -2.89
N VAL A 19 28.20 -19.22 -2.73
CA VAL A 19 29.04 -18.69 -3.79
C VAL A 19 29.73 -19.86 -4.49
N ASP A 20 29.50 -20.03 -5.79
CA ASP A 20 30.45 -20.71 -6.67
C ASP A 20 31.04 -19.69 -7.65
N GLN A 21 32.36 -19.50 -7.56
CA GLN A 21 33.14 -18.66 -8.46
C GLN A 21 33.51 -19.45 -9.72
N GLN A 22 33.06 -18.99 -10.89
CA GLN A 22 33.82 -19.18 -12.12
C GLN A 22 33.60 -18.00 -13.06
N GLY A 23 34.67 -17.22 -13.24
CA GLY A 23 34.69 -16.06 -14.12
C GLY A 23 34.77 -16.43 -15.58
N THR A 24 34.05 -15.69 -16.41
CA THR A 24 34.49 -15.31 -17.76
C THR A 24 34.05 -13.87 -18.02
N ALA A 25 34.99 -13.02 -18.40
CA ALA A 25 34.73 -11.65 -18.79
C ALA A 25 34.18 -11.63 -20.22
N THR A 26 33.03 -10.97 -20.45
CA THR A 26 32.76 -10.26 -21.72
C THR A 26 31.51 -9.38 -21.63
N GLN A 27 31.68 -8.16 -22.15
CA GLN A 27 30.71 -7.15 -22.58
C GLN A 27 30.06 -6.22 -21.54
N PRO A 28 30.02 -4.89 -21.84
CA PRO A 28 29.33 -3.92 -21.01
C PRO A 28 27.84 -4.23 -21.06
N SER A 29 27.26 -4.64 -19.94
CA SER A 29 25.82 -4.83 -19.85
C SER A 29 25.15 -3.49 -20.10
N VAL A 30 24.62 -3.29 -21.31
CA VAL A 30 23.46 -2.42 -21.49
C VAL A 30 22.49 -2.87 -20.41
N ARG A 31 22.24 -2.04 -19.37
CA ARG A 31 21.20 -2.31 -18.37
C ARG A 31 19.90 -2.43 -19.16
N ARG A 32 19.54 -3.66 -19.51
CA ARG A 32 18.18 -3.99 -19.91
C ARG A 32 17.33 -3.54 -18.72
N LYS A 33 16.58 -2.46 -18.90
CA LYS A 33 15.46 -2.09 -18.03
C LYS A 33 14.68 -3.40 -17.87
N GLN A 34 14.77 -4.04 -16.71
CA GLN A 34 14.00 -5.26 -16.45
C GLN A 34 12.55 -4.88 -16.73
N ASP A 35 11.89 -5.62 -17.62
CA ASP A 35 10.52 -5.30 -18.00
C ASP A 35 9.63 -5.60 -16.79
N ILE A 36 9.32 -4.55 -16.03
CA ILE A 36 8.48 -4.66 -14.84
C ILE A 36 7.05 -4.83 -15.34
N SER A 37 6.59 -6.08 -15.37
CA SER A 37 5.20 -6.44 -15.64
C SER A 37 4.32 -5.94 -14.49
N LEU A 38 3.62 -4.83 -14.72
CA LEU A 38 2.66 -4.28 -13.78
C LEU A 38 1.27 -4.90 -13.95
N PRO A 39 0.44 -4.89 -12.90
CA PRO A 39 -0.89 -5.53 -12.90
C PRO A 39 -1.86 -4.95 -13.94
N PHE A 40 -1.61 -3.73 -14.42
CA PHE A 40 -2.39 -3.07 -15.45
C PHE A 40 -1.50 -2.11 -16.26
N ASN A 41 -2.01 -1.67 -17.41
CA ASN A 41 -1.30 -0.78 -18.32
C ASN A 41 -1.57 0.70 -18.02
N GLU A 42 -0.78 1.56 -18.67
CA GLU A 42 -0.87 3.02 -18.58
C GLU A 42 -2.27 3.57 -18.94
N TYR A 43 -2.96 2.99 -19.92
CA TYR A 43 -4.29 3.46 -20.32
C TYR A 43 -5.30 3.39 -19.16
N TYR A 44 -5.37 2.26 -18.45
CA TYR A 44 -6.26 2.13 -17.30
C TYR A 44 -5.83 3.02 -16.13
N ALA A 45 -4.51 3.19 -15.96
CA ALA A 45 -3.99 4.05 -14.90
C ALA A 45 -4.41 5.51 -15.12
N LEU A 46 -4.14 6.06 -16.31
CA LEU A 46 -4.49 7.44 -16.67
C LEU A 46 -6.01 7.68 -16.61
N ALA A 47 -6.81 6.71 -17.05
CA ALA A 47 -8.27 6.81 -16.95
C ALA A 47 -8.74 6.96 -15.49
N LEU A 48 -8.11 6.23 -14.56
CA LEU A 48 -8.46 6.28 -13.15
C LEU A 48 -7.96 7.56 -12.47
N LEU A 49 -6.75 8.02 -12.79
CA LEU A 49 -6.23 9.30 -12.30
C LEU A 49 -7.11 10.46 -12.73
N ALA A 50 -7.53 10.49 -14.00
CA ALA A 50 -8.46 11.50 -14.51
C ALA A 50 -9.82 11.42 -13.79
N LYS A 51 -10.37 10.21 -13.62
CA LYS A 51 -11.64 9.98 -12.91
C LYS A 51 -11.59 10.49 -11.47
N TRP A 52 -10.49 10.28 -10.76
CA TRP A 52 -10.32 10.69 -9.37
C TRP A 52 -9.74 12.09 -9.21
N ARG A 53 -9.56 12.85 -10.31
CA ARG A 53 -9.00 14.20 -10.28
C ARG A 53 -7.65 14.25 -9.56
N VAL A 54 -6.82 13.26 -9.83
CA VAL A 54 -5.47 13.14 -9.26
C VAL A 54 -4.49 13.82 -10.18
N SER A 55 -3.98 14.97 -9.77
CA SER A 55 -2.94 15.70 -10.50
C SER A 55 -2.30 16.79 -9.64
N SER A 56 -1.09 17.21 -10.03
CA SER A 56 -0.38 18.28 -9.32
C SER A 56 -1.08 19.64 -9.37
N ILE A 57 -2.01 19.84 -10.32
CA ILE A 57 -2.84 21.06 -10.43
C ILE A 57 -4.03 21.03 -9.46
N GLU A 58 -4.52 19.85 -9.12
CA GLU A 58 -5.65 19.68 -8.20
C GLU A 58 -5.20 19.76 -6.74
N LEU A 59 -3.91 19.57 -6.46
CA LEU A 59 -3.32 19.70 -5.12
C LEU A 59 -3.26 21.16 -4.65
N PRO A 60 -3.53 21.42 -3.35
CA PRO A 60 -3.31 22.73 -2.74
C PRO A 60 -1.87 23.24 -2.86
N GLN A 61 -1.69 24.56 -2.99
CA GLN A 61 -0.37 25.17 -3.18
C GLN A 61 0.61 24.96 -2.02
N HIS A 62 0.10 24.68 -0.81
CA HIS A 62 0.88 24.55 0.42
C HIS A 62 0.67 23.20 1.13
N THR A 63 0.60 22.12 0.37
CA THR A 63 0.65 20.76 0.94
C THR A 63 2.07 20.42 1.36
N ASP A 64 2.37 20.41 2.65
CA ASP A 64 3.66 19.95 3.16
C ASP A 64 3.68 18.42 3.26
N PHE A 65 4.80 17.79 2.89
CA PHE A 65 4.95 16.31 2.93
C PHE A 65 4.83 15.69 4.33
N PHE A 66 4.92 16.51 5.38
CA PHE A 66 5.02 16.05 6.78
C PHE A 66 4.17 16.87 7.76
N ASN A 67 3.50 17.93 7.31
CA ASN A 67 2.85 18.89 8.19
C ASN A 67 1.45 19.22 7.66
N ASP A 68 0.47 18.35 7.89
CA ASP A 68 -0.93 18.78 7.83
C ASP A 68 -1.54 18.91 9.23
N ILE A 69 -1.60 20.18 9.61
CA ILE A 69 -2.35 21.05 10.55
C ILE A 69 -3.29 20.47 11.63
N ASP A 70 -3.49 19.16 11.78
CA ASP A 70 -4.12 18.64 13.01
C ASP A 70 -3.36 17.40 13.50
N GLY A 71 -2.42 17.62 14.42
CA GLY A 71 -1.50 16.59 14.92
C GLY A 71 -2.16 15.40 15.63
N ASN A 72 -3.49 15.33 15.65
CA ASN A 72 -4.27 14.22 16.18
C ASN A 72 -5.14 13.50 15.12
N ASP A 73 -5.14 13.94 13.86
CA ASP A 73 -5.91 13.29 12.80
C ASP A 73 -5.06 12.27 12.02
N ILE A 74 -5.39 10.98 12.21
CA ILE A 74 -4.75 9.88 11.50
C ILE A 74 -5.12 9.83 10.02
N TYR A 75 -6.27 10.40 9.63
CA TYR A 75 -6.72 10.46 8.23
C TYR A 75 -5.98 11.55 7.45
N GLY A 76 -5.66 12.67 8.12
CA GLY A 76 -4.96 13.82 7.55
C GLY A 76 -5.81 14.60 6.54
N ALA A 77 -5.23 15.65 5.96
CA ALA A 77 -6.00 16.54 5.10
C ALA A 77 -6.24 15.97 3.70
N ASP A 78 -7.44 16.25 3.20
CA ASP A 78 -7.91 16.02 1.84
C ASP A 78 -8.66 17.29 1.41
N LEU A 79 -7.90 18.36 1.15
CA LEU A 79 -8.46 19.68 0.86
C LEU A 79 -9.03 19.74 -0.56
N ASN A 80 -8.53 18.91 -1.48
CA ASN A 80 -9.06 18.79 -2.83
C ASN A 80 -10.30 17.88 -2.93
N ASN A 81 -10.68 17.22 -1.82
CA ASN A 81 -11.86 16.36 -1.64
C ASN A 81 -11.93 15.20 -2.63
N ASN A 82 -10.78 14.59 -2.95
CA ASN A 82 -10.71 13.44 -3.84
C ASN A 82 -10.61 12.09 -3.09
N GLN A 83 -10.74 12.11 -1.75
CA GLN A 83 -10.64 10.98 -0.83
C GLN A 83 -9.22 10.39 -0.73
N ILE A 84 -8.22 11.18 -1.05
CA ILE A 84 -6.80 10.84 -0.96
C ILE A 84 -6.15 11.93 -0.10
N ARG A 85 -5.32 11.51 0.84
CA ARG A 85 -4.59 12.44 1.70
C ARG A 85 -3.59 13.24 0.85
N ASP A 86 -3.64 14.57 0.94
CA ASP A 86 -2.93 15.47 0.03
C ASP A 86 -1.39 15.27 0.09
N ASP A 87 -0.81 15.12 1.28
CA ASP A 87 0.64 14.88 1.47
C ASP A 87 1.11 13.59 0.76
N TYR A 88 0.25 12.57 0.78
CA TYR A 88 0.50 11.27 0.20
C TYR A 88 0.31 11.28 -1.31
N GLU A 89 -0.75 11.90 -1.82
CA GLU A 89 -0.94 12.13 -3.26
C GLU A 89 0.25 12.89 -3.84
N LYS A 90 0.69 13.96 -3.17
CA LYS A 90 1.87 14.73 -3.57
C LYS A 90 3.12 13.86 -3.63
N MET A 91 3.35 13.00 -2.63
CA MET A 91 4.46 12.05 -2.61
C MET A 91 4.41 11.09 -3.78
N LEU A 92 3.24 10.53 -4.11
CA LEU A 92 3.08 9.63 -5.25
C LEU A 92 3.42 10.34 -6.56
N LEU A 93 2.85 11.53 -6.78
CA LEU A 93 3.06 12.30 -8.00
C LEU A 93 4.49 12.80 -8.16
N SER A 94 5.21 13.09 -7.08
CA SER A 94 6.60 13.52 -7.14
C SER A 94 7.60 12.38 -7.25
N SER A 95 7.26 11.20 -6.73
CA SER A 95 8.21 10.08 -6.59
C SER A 95 8.08 9.03 -7.71
N TYR A 96 6.91 8.93 -8.34
CA TYR A 96 6.64 7.89 -9.34
C TYR A 96 6.53 8.47 -10.75
N GLU A 97 7.44 8.03 -11.63
CA GLU A 97 7.42 8.40 -13.05
C GLU A 97 6.30 7.71 -13.83
N ARG A 98 5.90 6.51 -13.39
CA ARG A 98 4.90 5.68 -14.06
C ARG A 98 3.51 5.92 -13.44
N PRO A 99 2.49 6.30 -14.23
CA PRO A 99 1.14 6.51 -13.71
C PRO A 99 0.56 5.23 -13.08
N GLU A 100 1.03 4.06 -13.50
CA GLU A 100 0.60 2.79 -12.91
C GLU A 100 0.99 2.68 -11.42
N TYR A 101 2.19 3.12 -11.05
CA TYR A 101 2.62 3.12 -9.64
C TYR A 101 1.85 4.14 -8.80
N VAL A 102 1.52 5.30 -9.38
CA VAL A 102 0.66 6.30 -8.74
C VAL A 102 -0.71 5.68 -8.43
N VAL A 103 -1.33 5.03 -9.42
CA VAL A 103 -2.62 4.36 -9.23
C VAL A 103 -2.56 3.21 -8.25
N MET A 104 -1.50 2.39 -8.26
CA MET A 104 -1.31 1.37 -7.23
C MET A 104 -1.29 2.00 -5.83
N GLY A 105 -0.59 3.13 -5.65
CA GLY A 105 -0.54 3.83 -4.36
C GLY A 105 -1.93 4.27 -3.90
N ILE A 106 -2.71 4.84 -4.81
CA ILE A 106 -4.07 5.31 -4.53
C ILE A 106 -5.04 4.16 -4.26
N LEU A 107 -4.93 3.05 -4.99
CA LEU A 107 -5.72 1.85 -4.71
C LEU A 107 -5.38 1.30 -3.32
N ALA A 108 -4.11 1.38 -2.91
CA ALA A 108 -3.68 0.96 -1.59
C ALA A 108 -4.25 1.87 -0.48
N THR A 109 -4.36 3.19 -0.68
CA THR A 109 -4.95 4.09 0.35
C THR A 109 -6.37 3.69 0.71
N LYS A 110 -7.17 3.27 -0.27
CA LYS A 110 -8.53 2.78 -0.03
C LYS A 110 -8.58 1.57 0.90
N LYS A 111 -7.53 0.74 0.91
CA LYS A 111 -7.41 -0.41 1.83
C LYS A 111 -6.78 -0.02 3.17
N TRP A 112 -5.85 0.91 3.17
CA TRP A 112 -5.24 1.41 4.41
C TRP A 112 -6.20 2.26 5.23
N ASN A 113 -7.12 3.02 4.59
CA ASN A 113 -8.18 3.72 5.30
C ASN A 113 -9.09 2.77 6.08
N ILE A 114 -9.34 1.55 5.57
CA ILE A 114 -10.09 0.53 6.32
C ILE A 114 -9.36 0.17 7.63
N LEU A 115 -8.01 0.20 7.67
CA LEU A 115 -7.28 -0.02 8.91
C LEU A 115 -7.53 1.12 9.92
N PHE A 116 -7.58 2.37 9.47
CA PHE A 116 -7.96 3.49 10.34
C PHE A 116 -9.42 3.38 10.82
N ASP A 117 -10.32 2.93 9.95
CA ASP A 117 -11.72 2.68 10.33
C ASP A 117 -11.85 1.54 11.36
N VAL A 118 -11.05 0.48 11.23
CA VAL A 118 -10.98 -0.60 12.23
C VAL A 118 -10.44 -0.03 13.55
N TYR A 119 -9.32 0.68 13.52
CA TYR A 119 -8.72 1.29 14.72
C TYR A 119 -9.70 2.21 15.47
N THR A 120 -10.44 3.05 14.73
CA THR A 120 -11.41 4.00 15.28
C THR A 120 -12.78 3.40 15.57
N ASN A 121 -13.00 2.10 15.27
CA ASN A 121 -14.28 1.41 15.38
C ASN A 121 -15.39 1.96 14.46
N ASN A 122 -15.03 2.76 13.43
CA ASN A 122 -15.94 3.21 12.38
C ASN A 122 -16.40 2.06 11.48
N VAL A 123 -15.55 1.02 11.32
CA VAL A 123 -15.93 -0.25 10.69
C VAL A 123 -16.00 -1.33 11.77
N GLN A 124 -17.20 -1.87 11.95
CA GLN A 124 -17.41 -3.03 12.80
C GLN A 124 -17.10 -4.31 12.01
N ILE A 125 -16.19 -5.12 12.54
CA ILE A 125 -15.84 -6.42 11.97
C ILE A 125 -16.92 -7.42 12.38
N HIS A 126 -17.89 -7.67 11.49
CA HIS A 126 -19.04 -8.52 11.80
C HIS A 126 -18.78 -10.00 11.57
N THR A 127 -17.79 -10.34 10.73
CA THR A 127 -17.53 -11.74 10.35
C THR A 127 -16.05 -12.06 10.32
N LEU A 128 -15.72 -13.32 10.60
CA LEU A 128 -14.36 -13.86 10.44
C LEU A 128 -13.84 -13.64 9.01
N GLN A 129 -14.69 -13.85 8.00
CA GLN A 129 -14.27 -13.71 6.60
C GLN A 129 -13.92 -12.25 6.25
N GLN A 130 -14.64 -11.28 6.81
CA GLN A 130 -14.32 -9.86 6.65
C GLN A 130 -12.95 -9.54 7.27
N ALA A 131 -12.70 -9.99 8.50
CA ALA A 131 -11.41 -9.80 9.17
C ALA A 131 -10.25 -10.38 8.35
N LYS A 132 -10.40 -11.62 7.88
CA LYS A 132 -9.42 -12.29 7.02
C LYS A 132 -9.16 -11.53 5.74
N THR A 133 -10.22 -11.07 5.06
CA THR A 133 -10.11 -10.36 3.78
C THR A 133 -9.33 -9.06 3.96
N ILE A 134 -9.68 -8.23 4.96
CA ILE A 134 -8.96 -6.98 5.24
C ILE A 134 -7.48 -7.27 5.56
N PHE A 135 -7.21 -8.28 6.39
CA PHE A 135 -5.84 -8.63 6.77
C PHE A 135 -5.00 -9.14 5.59
N ILE A 136 -5.55 -10.06 4.78
CA ILE A 136 -4.87 -10.66 3.64
C ILE A 136 -4.62 -9.63 2.53
N ASP A 137 -5.61 -8.77 2.22
CA ASP A 137 -5.46 -7.70 1.22
C ASP A 137 -4.30 -6.77 1.57
N ASN A 138 -4.20 -6.36 2.83
CA ASN A 138 -3.13 -5.50 3.31
C ASN A 138 -1.75 -6.17 3.22
N ILE A 139 -1.67 -7.47 3.54
CA ILE A 139 -0.44 -8.24 3.37
C ILE A 139 -0.06 -8.36 1.89
N ALA A 140 -1.02 -8.61 1.00
CA ALA A 140 -0.79 -8.73 -0.43
C ALA A 140 -0.25 -7.41 -1.04
N ILE A 141 -0.86 -6.28 -0.68
CA ILE A 141 -0.38 -4.94 -1.06
C ILE A 141 1.07 -4.73 -0.60
N ASN A 142 1.33 -5.00 0.69
CA ASN A 142 2.66 -4.77 1.26
C ASN A 142 3.72 -5.66 0.61
N ARG A 143 3.36 -6.93 0.36
CA ARG A 143 4.24 -7.89 -0.29
C ARG A 143 4.51 -7.53 -1.74
N CYS A 144 3.50 -7.08 -2.49
CA CYS A 144 3.69 -6.63 -3.86
C CYS A 144 4.70 -5.47 -3.94
N TYR A 145 4.57 -4.46 -3.08
CA TYR A 145 5.54 -3.36 -3.05
C TYR A 145 6.94 -3.82 -2.65
N TYR A 146 7.05 -4.73 -1.67
CA TYR A 146 8.33 -5.32 -1.31
C TYR A 146 9.00 -6.01 -2.51
N ASP A 147 8.25 -6.82 -3.26
CA ASP A 147 8.76 -7.53 -4.43
C ASP A 147 9.14 -6.56 -5.56
N LEU A 148 8.33 -5.52 -5.81
CA LEU A 148 8.65 -4.46 -6.78
C LEU A 148 9.92 -3.69 -6.41
N GLN A 149 10.13 -3.38 -5.12
CA GLN A 149 11.34 -2.70 -4.65
C GLN A 149 12.62 -3.53 -4.78
N GLN A 150 12.52 -4.88 -4.86
CA GLN A 150 13.68 -5.72 -5.18
C GLN A 150 14.14 -5.55 -6.64
N ILE A 151 13.20 -5.21 -7.53
CA ILE A 151 13.43 -5.04 -8.97
C ILE A 151 13.79 -3.58 -9.26
N ASP A 152 13.01 -2.65 -8.74
CA ASP A 152 13.22 -1.21 -8.82
C ASP A 152 13.65 -0.65 -7.46
N ARG A 153 14.96 -0.64 -7.22
CA ARG A 153 15.54 -0.19 -5.94
C ARG A 153 15.32 1.28 -5.63
N HIS A 154 14.88 2.08 -6.61
CA HIS A 154 14.58 3.50 -6.43
C HIS A 154 13.09 3.76 -6.18
N LEU A 155 12.25 2.72 -6.26
CA LEU A 155 10.84 2.84 -5.97
C LEU A 155 10.64 3.22 -4.49
N ALA A 156 10.19 4.45 -4.26
CA ALA A 156 9.85 4.95 -2.93
C ALA A 156 8.79 4.05 -2.28
N SER A 157 8.92 3.79 -0.97
CA SER A 157 7.96 2.94 -0.25
C SER A 157 6.66 3.71 0.01
N PRO A 158 5.55 3.32 -0.62
CA PRO A 158 4.28 4.01 -0.40
C PRO A 158 3.72 3.73 0.99
N ILE A 159 4.04 2.59 1.59
CA ILE A 159 3.61 2.25 2.96
C ILE A 159 4.23 3.22 3.96
N LEU A 160 5.53 3.49 3.85
CA LEU A 160 6.23 4.40 4.75
C LEU A 160 5.74 5.84 4.60
N ALA A 161 5.41 6.25 3.38
CA ALA A 161 4.85 7.56 3.13
C ALA A 161 3.39 7.69 3.62
N TYR A 162 2.60 6.61 3.57
CA TYR A 162 1.23 6.63 4.06
C TYR A 162 1.17 6.63 5.59
N PHE A 163 1.97 5.80 6.24
CA PHE A 163 2.06 5.73 7.70
C PHE A 163 3.29 6.51 8.21
N ASN A 164 3.39 7.78 7.78
CA ASN A 164 4.54 8.67 7.97
C ASN A 164 4.61 9.36 9.35
N THR A 165 3.67 9.11 10.25
CA THR A 165 3.67 9.62 11.62
C THR A 165 3.56 8.48 12.63
N ASP A 166 4.04 8.69 13.85
CA ASP A 166 3.95 7.70 14.93
C ASP A 166 2.49 7.31 15.21
N ASP A 167 1.56 8.26 15.19
CA ASP A 167 0.13 7.99 15.41
C ASP A 167 -0.48 7.15 14.29
N ARG A 168 -0.15 7.44 13.02
CA ARG A 168 -0.61 6.64 11.87
C ARG A 168 -0.04 5.22 11.92
N LEU A 169 1.23 5.09 12.27
CA LEU A 169 1.88 3.78 12.42
C LEU A 169 1.29 3.00 13.61
N ASN A 170 1.01 3.66 14.72
CA ASN A 170 0.38 3.06 15.89
C ASN A 170 -1.07 2.63 15.60
N ALA A 171 -1.85 3.46 14.90
CA ALA A 171 -3.20 3.13 14.45
C ALA A 171 -3.19 1.90 13.53
N LYS A 172 -2.27 1.85 12.57
CA LYS A 172 -2.06 0.66 11.71
C LYS A 172 -1.80 -0.60 12.54
N ARG A 173 -0.84 -0.54 13.47
CA ARG A 173 -0.47 -1.68 14.32
C ARG A 173 -1.67 -2.17 15.15
N LEU A 174 -2.38 -1.26 15.80
CA LEU A 174 -3.54 -1.59 16.63
C LEU A 174 -4.69 -2.16 15.79
N ALA A 175 -4.92 -1.66 14.58
CA ALA A 175 -5.90 -2.23 13.67
C ALA A 175 -5.54 -3.66 13.25
N GLU A 176 -4.27 -3.93 12.91
CA GLU A 176 -3.79 -5.27 12.58
C GLU A 176 -3.92 -6.23 13.77
N GLU A 177 -3.64 -5.77 14.99
CA GLU A 177 -3.87 -6.54 16.22
C GLU A 177 -5.34 -6.86 16.45
N GLN A 178 -6.25 -5.90 16.22
CA GLN A 178 -7.70 -6.13 16.31
C GLN A 178 -8.18 -7.15 15.27
N LEU A 179 -7.68 -7.06 14.03
CA LEU A 179 -7.98 -8.03 12.97
C LEU A 179 -7.50 -9.43 13.34
N LEU A 180 -6.27 -9.56 13.85
CA LEU A 180 -5.72 -10.83 14.32
C LEU A 180 -6.52 -11.40 15.50
N ALA A 181 -6.93 -10.56 16.46
CA ALA A 181 -7.79 -10.97 17.56
C ALA A 181 -9.16 -11.48 17.06
N ALA A 182 -9.75 -10.80 16.08
CA ALA A 182 -11.00 -11.23 15.45
C ALA A 182 -10.86 -12.55 14.65
N ILE A 183 -9.68 -12.81 14.08
CA ILE A 183 -9.36 -14.07 13.40
C ILE A 183 -9.18 -15.21 14.42
N GLY A 184 -8.51 -14.93 15.53
CA GLY A 184 -8.26 -15.85 16.64
C GLY A 184 -7.56 -17.14 16.20
N GLU A 185 -8.05 -18.28 16.67
CA GLU A 185 -7.49 -19.60 16.38
C GLU A 185 -7.58 -20.01 14.90
N ASN A 186 -8.33 -19.27 14.08
CA ASN A 186 -8.49 -19.56 12.65
C ASN A 186 -7.32 -19.05 11.78
N HIS A 187 -6.22 -18.56 12.36
CA HIS A 187 -5.06 -18.07 11.61
C HIS A 187 -4.48 -19.12 10.64
N HIS A 188 -4.55 -20.41 10.99
CA HIS A 188 -4.11 -21.52 10.14
C HIS A 188 -4.93 -21.68 8.84
N THR A 189 -6.10 -21.03 8.76
CA THR A 189 -6.97 -21.04 7.58
C THR A 189 -6.80 -19.80 6.70
N LEU A 190 -5.80 -18.96 6.97
CA LEU A 190 -5.44 -17.84 6.11
C LEU A 190 -4.82 -18.37 4.82
N VAL A 191 -5.37 -17.95 3.69
CA VAL A 191 -4.86 -18.26 2.36
C VAL A 191 -4.36 -16.96 1.74
N PHE A 192 -3.04 -16.83 1.63
CA PHE A 192 -2.41 -15.64 1.05
C PHE A 192 -2.37 -15.73 -0.48
N HIS A 193 -2.32 -14.57 -1.14
CA HIS A 193 -2.19 -14.49 -2.59
C HIS A 193 -0.84 -15.08 -3.03
N ASN A 194 -0.88 -16.05 -3.96
CA ASN A 194 0.33 -16.61 -4.57
C ASN A 194 1.07 -15.59 -5.44
N GLN A 195 0.33 -14.66 -6.04
CA GLN A 195 0.85 -13.51 -6.78
C GLN A 195 0.32 -12.22 -6.11
N PRO A 196 1.06 -11.66 -5.14
CA PRO A 196 0.57 -10.55 -4.31
C PRO A 196 0.13 -9.33 -5.12
N CYS A 197 0.76 -9.06 -6.26
CA CYS A 197 0.42 -7.92 -7.11
C CYS A 197 -0.91 -8.05 -7.87
N GLU A 198 -1.50 -9.25 -7.98
CA GLU A 198 -2.81 -9.43 -8.61
C GLU A 198 -3.93 -8.69 -7.86
N ILE A 199 -3.75 -8.40 -6.56
CA ILE A 199 -4.70 -7.60 -5.77
C ILE A 199 -5.00 -6.27 -6.47
N PHE A 200 -4.01 -5.62 -7.07
CA PHE A 200 -4.19 -4.34 -7.74
C PHE A 200 -5.05 -4.45 -9.00
N SER A 201 -5.01 -5.58 -9.71
CA SER A 201 -5.93 -5.85 -10.82
C SER A 201 -7.37 -6.02 -10.34
N GLU A 202 -7.58 -6.64 -9.18
CA GLU A 202 -8.90 -6.78 -8.56
C GLU A 202 -9.45 -5.43 -8.09
N LEU A 203 -8.62 -4.65 -7.41
CA LEU A 203 -8.98 -3.30 -6.94
C LEU A 203 -9.30 -2.36 -8.10
N LEU A 204 -8.52 -2.43 -9.19
CA LEU A 204 -8.79 -1.67 -10.40
C LEU A 204 -10.16 -2.03 -10.99
N LYS A 205 -10.49 -3.33 -11.11
CA LYS A 205 -11.79 -3.77 -11.61
C LYS A 205 -12.93 -3.22 -10.77
N VAL A 206 -12.81 -3.26 -9.44
CA VAL A 206 -13.82 -2.69 -8.53
C VAL A 206 -13.94 -1.17 -8.73
N ALA A 207 -12.83 -0.46 -8.83
CA ALA A 207 -12.79 0.99 -9.02
C ALA A 207 -13.39 1.45 -10.36
N LEU A 208 -13.25 0.65 -11.42
CA LEU A 208 -13.87 0.89 -12.71
C LEU A 208 -15.36 0.52 -12.73
N ASN A 209 -15.76 -0.54 -12.03
CA ASN A 209 -17.13 -1.07 -12.06
C ASN A 209 -18.10 -0.42 -11.06
N SER A 210 -17.62 0.26 -10.01
CA SER A 210 -18.44 0.91 -8.99
C SER A 210 -19.40 2.00 -9.52
N GLU A 211 -19.35 2.32 -10.82
CA GLU A 211 -20.26 3.25 -11.51
C GLU A 211 -21.30 2.59 -12.43
N GLN A 212 -21.21 1.31 -12.77
CA GLN A 212 -22.33 0.66 -13.49
C GLN A 212 -23.61 0.58 -12.63
N ALA A 213 -23.50 0.74 -11.31
CA ALA A 213 -24.61 0.80 -10.36
C ALA A 213 -25.19 2.21 -10.14
N LEU A 214 -24.49 3.28 -10.56
CA LEU A 214 -24.93 4.68 -10.41
C LEU A 214 -25.41 5.29 -11.74
N ALA A 215 -25.14 4.66 -12.88
CA ALA A 215 -25.67 5.08 -14.19
C ALA A 215 -27.13 4.64 -14.45
N PHE A 216 -27.78 3.95 -13.50
CA PHE A 216 -29.18 3.48 -13.58
C PHE A 216 -30.03 3.87 -12.36
N ARG A 217 -29.70 4.96 -11.67
CA ARG A 217 -30.57 5.56 -10.64
C ARG A 217 -30.91 6.99 -10.98
#